data_AF-A0A3L9M467-F1
#
_entry.id   AF-A0A3L9M467-F1
#
_cell.length_a   1.000
_cell.length_b   1.000
_cell.length_c   1.000
_cell.angle_alpha   90.00
_cell.angle_beta   90.00
_cell.angle_gamma   90.00
#
_symmetry.space_group_name_H-M   'P 1'
#
loop_
_entity.id
_entity.type
_entity.pdbx_description
1 polymer ?
#
loop_
_entity_poly.entity_id
_entity_poly.type
_entity_poly.pdbx_seq_one_letter_code
_entity_poly.pdbx_strand_id
1 'polypeptide(L)'
;MTKSKIWLSILFTPLLLLSACNKEPTQSNVPKSTEQTAKTQPNCETTIIQLTPPLREKYAHQVANYINQKVNSNDIQIQKVIEIGLWSAANITTQVSDPAWFIFEKKFKQKNGELQVKDVWAGIAEESDHQMLIDRITKLGAPEDFAYCFADAVIHINTNDEYQIAFSFLQDAVKNNDKLIVANYG
;
A
#
# COMPACT_ATOMS: atom_id res chain seq x y z
N MET A 1 37.09 -45.47 5.30
CA MET A 1 36.57 -46.66 6.00
C MET A 1 37.27 -46.80 7.34
N THR A 2 36.59 -46.57 8.46
CA THR A 2 36.75 -47.33 9.71
C THR A 2 35.61 -46.94 10.65
N LYS A 3 34.89 -47.97 11.10
CA LYS A 3 33.74 -47.93 12.01
C LYS A 3 34.26 -47.92 13.45
N SER A 4 33.51 -47.33 14.39
CA SER A 4 33.40 -47.93 15.72
C SER A 4 32.06 -47.57 16.39
N LYS A 5 31.34 -48.62 16.76
CA LYS A 5 30.15 -48.68 17.61
C LYS A 5 30.59 -49.25 18.96
N ILE A 6 30.03 -48.79 20.09
CA ILE A 6 29.79 -49.49 21.39
C ILE A 6 28.93 -48.50 22.20
N TRP A 7 27.60 -48.62 22.36
CA TRP A 7 26.80 -49.45 23.30
C TRP A 7 27.27 -49.45 24.76
N LEU A 8 26.46 -48.90 25.69
CA LEU A 8 26.09 -49.61 26.93
C LEU A 8 24.88 -48.95 27.63
N SER A 9 23.89 -49.80 27.91
CA SER A 9 22.67 -49.55 28.66
C SER A 9 22.91 -49.68 30.17
N ILE A 10 22.31 -48.82 30.99
CA ILE A 10 22.16 -49.00 32.45
C ILE A 10 20.75 -48.48 32.80
N LEU A 11 19.76 -49.36 32.85
CA LEU A 11 19.16 -50.02 34.03
C LEU A 11 18.18 -49.15 34.81
N PHE A 12 16.93 -49.64 34.75
CA PHE A 12 15.79 -49.46 35.64
C PHE A 12 16.16 -49.38 37.13
N THR A 13 15.53 -48.45 37.84
CA THR A 13 15.02 -48.71 39.19
C THR A 13 13.73 -47.92 39.41
N PRO A 14 12.61 -48.56 39.77
CA PRO A 14 11.41 -47.90 40.27
C PRO A 14 11.44 -47.87 41.80
N LEU A 15 11.04 -46.76 42.42
CA LEU A 15 10.48 -46.82 43.77
C LEU A 15 9.51 -45.67 44.02
N LEU A 16 8.27 -46.06 44.28
CA LEU A 16 7.18 -45.25 44.82
C LEU A 16 7.60 -44.56 46.13
N LEU A 17 7.08 -43.36 46.36
CA LEU A 17 6.32 -43.06 47.58
C LEU A 17 5.47 -41.80 47.36
N LEU A 18 4.16 -41.97 47.58
CA LEU A 18 3.18 -40.92 47.64
C LEU A 18 3.48 -39.96 48.80
N SER A 19 3.31 -38.66 48.55
CA SER A 19 2.85 -37.70 49.56
C SER A 19 2.13 -36.57 48.82
N ALA A 20 0.81 -36.60 48.89
CA ALA A 20 -0.04 -35.47 48.53
C ALA A 20 0.17 -34.35 49.55
N CYS A 21 0.35 -33.10 49.08
CA CYS A 21 -0.30 -31.91 49.63
C CYS A 21 0.12 -30.65 48.86
N ASN A 22 -0.88 -30.05 48.20
CA ASN A 22 -1.12 -28.62 48.01
C ASN A 22 -0.06 -27.69 47.36
N LYS A 23 -0.49 -27.18 46.20
CA LYS A 23 -0.68 -25.74 45.90
C LYS A 23 0.57 -24.91 45.62
N GLU A 24 0.89 -24.80 44.32
CA GLU A 24 1.25 -23.54 43.65
C GLU A 24 1.38 -23.80 42.14
N PRO A 25 0.79 -22.99 41.24
CA PRO A 25 1.13 -23.07 39.83
C PRO A 25 2.54 -22.52 39.63
N THR A 26 3.48 -23.44 39.42
CA THR A 26 4.85 -23.15 39.02
C THR A 26 4.83 -22.28 37.76
N GLN A 27 5.36 -21.07 37.87
CA GLN A 27 5.61 -20.17 36.75
C GLN A 27 6.46 -20.90 35.70
N SER A 28 5.83 -21.23 34.58
CA SER A 28 6.53 -21.56 33.35
C SER A 28 7.33 -20.34 32.93
N ASN A 29 8.66 -20.48 32.93
CA ASN A 29 9.57 -19.48 32.37
C ASN A 29 9.36 -19.41 30.86
N VAL A 30 8.36 -18.64 30.44
CA VAL A 30 8.19 -18.19 29.06
C VAL A 30 9.30 -17.17 28.78
N PRO A 31 10.11 -17.35 27.71
CA PRO A 31 11.10 -16.35 27.36
C PRO A 31 10.41 -15.01 27.07
N LYS A 32 10.93 -13.98 27.74
CA LYS A 32 10.64 -12.55 27.62
C LYS A 32 10.22 -12.19 26.19
N SER A 33 8.91 -12.11 25.97
CA SER A 33 8.33 -11.47 24.81
C SER A 33 8.87 -10.05 24.80
N THR A 34 9.65 -9.77 23.78
CA THR A 34 10.06 -8.42 23.39
C THR A 34 8.88 -7.48 23.50
N GLU A 35 9.15 -6.39 24.19
CA GLU A 35 8.36 -5.18 24.26
C GLU A 35 7.98 -4.75 22.84
N GLN A 36 6.80 -5.17 22.40
CA GLN A 36 6.17 -4.68 21.19
C GLN A 36 5.70 -3.26 21.53
N THR A 37 6.59 -2.30 21.35
CA THR A 37 6.26 -0.88 21.33
C THR A 37 5.06 -0.72 20.42
N ALA A 38 3.92 -0.32 20.98
CA ALA A 38 2.73 0.02 20.20
C ALA A 38 3.13 1.13 19.23
N LYS A 39 3.37 0.76 17.97
CA LYS A 39 3.71 1.70 16.92
C LYS A 39 2.46 2.55 16.68
N THR A 40 2.54 3.84 16.98
CA THR A 40 1.47 4.79 16.66
C THR A 40 1.17 4.71 15.17
N GLN A 41 -0.08 4.44 14.81
CA GLN A 41 -0.53 4.41 13.42
C GLN A 41 -0.31 5.80 12.79
N PRO A 42 0.24 5.88 11.57
CA PRO A 42 0.47 7.16 10.91
C PRO A 42 -0.87 7.85 10.57
N ASN A 43 -0.90 9.18 10.66
CA ASN A 43 -2.06 9.96 10.24
C ASN A 43 -2.01 10.21 8.73
N CYS A 44 -2.94 9.61 7.99
CA CYS A 44 -2.96 9.64 6.53
C CYS A 44 -3.78 10.79 5.92
N GLU A 45 -4.55 11.56 6.71
CA GLU A 45 -5.38 12.66 6.19
C GLU A 45 -4.55 13.80 5.60
N THR A 46 -3.44 14.14 6.25
CA THR A 46 -2.54 15.25 5.81
C THR A 46 -1.73 14.93 4.54
N THR A 47 -1.86 13.71 4.03
CA THR A 47 -1.07 13.18 2.92
C THR A 47 -1.75 13.37 1.56
N ILE A 48 -3.05 13.71 1.55
CA ILE A 48 -3.80 13.96 0.33
C ILE A 48 -3.44 15.35 -0.21
N ILE A 49 -2.94 15.42 -1.44
CA ILE A 49 -2.48 16.68 -2.04
C ILE A 49 -3.52 17.26 -3.01
N GLN A 50 -3.60 18.59 -3.05
CA GLN A 50 -4.35 19.29 -4.09
C GLN A 50 -3.57 19.28 -5.41
N LEU A 51 -4.20 18.78 -6.47
CA LEU A 51 -3.59 18.72 -7.79
C LEU A 51 -3.63 20.08 -8.49
N THR A 52 -2.46 20.71 -8.64
CA THR A 52 -2.30 21.83 -9.58
C THR A 52 -2.29 21.30 -11.02
N PRO A 53 -2.68 22.12 -12.03
CA PRO A 53 -2.67 21.68 -13.43
C PRO A 53 -1.32 21.10 -13.91
N PRO A 54 -0.15 21.71 -13.60
CA PRO A 54 1.14 21.13 -14.00
C PRO A 54 1.44 19.79 -13.33
N LEU A 55 1.01 19.61 -12.08
CA LEU A 55 1.19 18.35 -11.38
C LEU A 55 0.31 17.25 -11.98
N ARG A 56 -0.94 17.58 -12.33
CA ARG A 56 -1.87 16.68 -13.00
C ARG A 56 -1.30 16.20 -14.33
N GLU A 57 -0.82 17.13 -15.17
CA GLU A 57 -0.20 16.80 -16.46
C GLU A 57 1.01 15.87 -16.28
N LYS A 58 1.85 16.13 -15.27
CA LYS A 58 3.01 15.30 -14.96
C LYS A 58 2.64 13.84 -14.66
N TYR A 59 1.66 13.61 -13.79
CA TYR A 59 1.19 12.26 -13.48
C TYR A 59 0.55 11.59 -14.71
N ALA A 60 -0.32 12.32 -15.42
CA ALA A 60 -1.02 11.80 -16.60
C ALA A 60 -0.04 11.36 -17.70
N HIS A 61 0.97 12.18 -18.00
CA HIS A 61 2.00 11.84 -18.98
C HIS A 61 2.78 10.58 -18.59
N GLN A 62 3.12 10.41 -17.30
CA GLN A 62 3.85 9.23 -16.85
C GLN A 62 3.00 7.95 -16.93
N VAL A 63 1.70 8.06 -16.64
CA VAL A 63 0.76 6.94 -16.79
C VAL A 63 0.58 6.58 -18.27
N ALA A 64 0.37 7.57 -19.14
CA ALA A 64 0.26 7.37 -20.58
C ALA A 64 1.51 6.65 -21.14
N ASN A 65 2.71 7.03 -20.69
CA ASN A 65 3.94 6.34 -21.07
C ASN A 65 4.00 4.90 -20.53
N TYR A 66 3.62 4.68 -19.27
CA TYR A 66 3.62 3.35 -18.66
C TYR A 66 2.71 2.37 -19.41
N ILE A 67 1.53 2.82 -19.85
CA ILE A 67 0.59 2.00 -20.62
C ILE A 67 0.89 1.98 -22.13
N ASN A 68 2.10 2.39 -22.52
CA ASN A 68 2.59 2.45 -23.91
C ASN A 68 1.68 3.28 -24.85
N GLN A 69 1.23 4.44 -24.37
CA GLN A 69 0.43 5.43 -25.12
C GLN A 69 -0.90 4.89 -25.68
N LYS A 70 -1.42 3.80 -25.11
CA LYS A 70 -2.76 3.29 -25.45
C LYS A 70 -3.88 4.29 -25.13
N VAL A 71 -3.60 5.26 -24.26
CA VAL A 71 -4.51 6.34 -23.87
C VAL A 71 -3.74 7.65 -23.98
N ASN A 72 -4.39 8.70 -24.47
CA ASN A 72 -3.84 10.05 -24.47
C ASN A 72 -3.76 10.57 -23.03
N SER A 73 -2.68 11.27 -22.67
CA SER A 73 -2.55 11.85 -21.32
C SER A 73 -3.68 12.82 -20.97
N ASN A 74 -4.28 13.49 -21.95
CA ASN A 74 -5.41 14.40 -21.72
C ASN A 74 -6.72 13.68 -21.36
N ASP A 75 -6.78 12.37 -21.64
CA ASP A 75 -7.94 11.51 -21.36
C ASP A 75 -7.80 10.78 -20.01
N ILE A 76 -6.71 11.03 -19.28
CA ILE A 76 -6.42 10.42 -17.98
C ILE A 76 -6.96 11.33 -16.88
N GLN A 77 -7.87 10.78 -16.08
CA GLN A 77 -8.47 11.48 -14.96
C GLN A 77 -7.79 11.05 -13.67
N ILE A 78 -7.29 12.02 -12.91
CA ILE A 78 -6.63 11.76 -11.62
C ILE A 78 -7.57 12.23 -10.53
N GLN A 79 -8.06 11.26 -9.77
CA GLN A 79 -9.06 11.43 -8.73
C GLN A 79 -8.45 11.93 -7.42
N LYS A 80 -7.44 11.20 -6.96
CA LYS A 80 -6.83 11.41 -5.65
C LYS A 80 -5.34 11.15 -5.77
N VAL A 81 -4.55 11.96 -5.07
CA VAL A 81 -3.11 11.69 -4.92
C VAL A 81 -2.75 11.76 -3.44
N ILE A 82 -2.04 10.73 -2.99
CA ILE A 82 -1.36 10.71 -1.71
C ILE A 82 0.15 10.81 -1.96
N GLU A 83 0.87 11.62 -1.18
CA GLU A 83 2.33 11.80 -1.33
C GLU A 83 3.03 11.82 0.03
N ILE A 84 3.98 10.89 0.25
CA ILE A 84 4.87 10.87 1.42
C ILE A 84 6.32 10.82 0.92
N GLY A 85 7.05 11.90 1.15
CA GLY A 85 8.45 12.02 0.78
C GLY A 85 8.66 11.90 -0.73
N LEU A 86 9.21 10.76 -1.16
CA LEU A 86 9.50 10.49 -2.58
C LEU A 86 8.49 9.56 -3.23
N TRP A 87 7.52 9.07 -2.47
CA TRP A 87 6.54 8.12 -2.93
C TRP A 87 5.19 8.80 -3.02
N SER A 88 4.46 8.47 -4.08
CA SER A 88 3.08 8.90 -4.23
C SER A 88 2.24 7.80 -4.84
N ALA A 89 0.94 7.82 -4.57
CA ALA A 89 -0.02 6.99 -5.28
C ALA A 89 -1.15 7.87 -5.79
N ALA A 90 -1.58 7.59 -7.02
CA ALA A 90 -2.65 8.31 -7.66
C ALA A 90 -3.77 7.33 -8.02
N ASN A 91 -4.99 7.62 -7.59
CA ASN A 91 -6.18 6.93 -8.09
C ASN A 91 -6.56 7.54 -9.44
N ILE A 92 -6.58 6.71 -10.48
CA ILE A 92 -6.65 7.14 -11.87
C ILE A 92 -7.70 6.35 -12.62
N THR A 93 -8.50 7.06 -13.40
CA THR A 93 -9.43 6.48 -14.37
C THR A 93 -8.94 6.79 -15.79
N THR A 94 -9.12 5.82 -16.68
CA THR A 94 -8.89 6.01 -18.12
C THR A 94 -10.16 5.67 -18.90
N GLN A 95 -10.25 6.06 -20.17
CA GLN A 95 -11.41 5.70 -21.00
C GLN A 95 -11.47 4.21 -21.35
N VAL A 96 -10.42 3.43 -21.07
CA VAL A 96 -10.28 2.04 -21.50
C VAL A 96 -10.17 1.04 -20.36
N SER A 97 -10.12 1.51 -19.11
CA SER A 97 -9.96 0.66 -17.93
C SER A 97 -10.71 1.21 -16.73
N ASP A 98 -11.12 0.31 -15.86
CA ASP A 98 -11.60 0.65 -14.52
C ASP A 98 -10.57 1.48 -13.75
N PRO A 99 -11.00 2.24 -12.72
CA PRO A 99 -10.09 3.00 -11.88
C PRO A 99 -9.04 2.11 -11.21
N ALA A 100 -7.80 2.60 -11.18
CA ALA A 100 -6.69 1.91 -10.54
C ALA A 100 -5.78 2.89 -9.81
N TRP A 101 -5.12 2.40 -8.77
CA TRP A 101 -4.08 3.12 -8.07
C TRP A 101 -2.73 2.86 -8.71
N PHE A 102 -2.13 3.91 -9.26
CA PHE A 102 -0.76 3.89 -9.76
C PHE A 102 0.18 4.34 -8.64
N ILE A 103 1.24 3.58 -8.41
CA ILE A 103 2.26 3.89 -7.39
C ILE A 103 3.50 4.44 -8.08
N PHE A 104 3.99 5.56 -7.60
CA PHE A 104 5.10 6.31 -8.17
C PHE A 104 6.24 6.47 -7.16
N GLU A 105 7.45 6.50 -7.68
CA GLU A 105 8.65 6.92 -6.96
C GLU A 105 9.32 8.07 -7.71
N LYS A 106 9.60 9.15 -7.01
CA LYS A 106 10.32 10.32 -7.52
C LYS A 106 11.82 10.03 -7.54
N LYS A 107 12.42 10.01 -8.74
CA LYS A 107 13.87 9.82 -8.90
C LYS A 107 14.56 11.16 -9.15
N PHE A 108 15.49 11.53 -8.27
CA PHE A 108 16.29 12.76 -8.43
C PHE A 108 17.45 12.65 -9.44
N LYS A 109 17.71 11.45 -9.98
CA LYS A 109 18.83 11.23 -10.93
C LYS A 109 18.57 11.80 -12.32
N GLN A 110 17.33 12.15 -12.65
CA GLN A 110 16.94 12.75 -13.93
C GLN A 110 16.54 14.21 -13.70
N LYS A 111 16.94 15.09 -14.63
CA LYS A 111 16.59 16.52 -14.58
C LYS A 111 15.08 16.64 -14.41
N ASN A 112 14.63 17.31 -13.35
CA ASN A 112 13.23 17.62 -12.98
C ASN A 112 12.48 16.60 -12.10
N GLY A 113 13.16 15.63 -11.48
CA GLY A 113 12.54 14.75 -10.48
C GLY A 113 11.42 13.92 -11.08
N GLU A 114 11.77 13.13 -12.09
CA GLU A 114 10.85 12.30 -12.86
C GLU A 114 10.12 11.30 -11.95
N LEU A 115 8.80 11.14 -12.16
CA LEU A 115 7.99 10.15 -11.47
C LEU A 115 8.09 8.85 -12.25
N GLN A 116 8.54 7.78 -11.62
CA GLN A 116 8.55 6.44 -12.20
C GLN A 116 7.38 5.65 -11.64
N VAL A 117 6.55 5.07 -12.52
CA VAL A 117 5.53 4.08 -12.10
C VAL A 117 6.25 2.82 -11.61
N LYS A 118 5.95 2.40 -10.38
CA LYS A 118 6.55 1.24 -9.72
C LYS A 118 5.63 0.03 -9.71
N ASP A 119 4.34 0.27 -9.59
CA ASP A 119 3.31 -0.76 -9.52
C ASP A 119 1.93 -0.16 -9.81
N VAL A 120 0.95 -1.03 -10.04
CA VAL A 120 -0.47 -0.69 -10.20
C VAL A 120 -1.31 -1.65 -9.36
N TRP A 121 -2.18 -1.09 -8.54
CA TRP A 121 -3.24 -1.82 -7.85
C TRP A 121 -4.59 -1.52 -8.50
N ALA A 122 -5.26 -2.55 -8.99
CA ALA A 122 -6.61 -2.46 -9.52
C ALA A 122 -7.51 -3.41 -8.75
N GLY A 123 -8.73 -2.96 -8.46
CA GLY A 123 -9.72 -3.73 -7.71
C GLY A 123 -10.09 -3.09 -6.37
N ILE A 124 -11.14 -3.65 -5.80
CA ILE A 124 -11.64 -3.30 -4.46
C ILE A 124 -10.78 -4.03 -3.44
N ALA A 125 -10.39 -3.34 -2.37
CA ALA A 125 -9.74 -3.95 -1.22
C ALA A 125 -10.66 -3.85 -0.01
N GLU A 126 -10.62 -4.87 0.83
CA GLU A 126 -11.33 -4.91 2.11
C GLU A 126 -10.35 -4.73 3.27
N GLU A 127 -10.86 -4.53 4.48
CA GLU A 127 -10.02 -4.37 5.68
C GLU A 127 -9.04 -5.55 5.87
N SER A 128 -9.43 -6.76 5.45
CA SER A 128 -8.57 -7.94 5.53
C SER A 128 -7.35 -7.89 4.59
N ASP A 129 -7.37 -7.03 3.58
CA ASP A 129 -6.26 -6.82 2.63
C ASP A 129 -5.22 -5.82 3.14
N HIS A 130 -5.50 -5.11 4.24
CA HIS A 130 -4.68 -3.99 4.71
C HIS A 130 -3.20 -4.36 4.87
N GLN A 131 -2.92 -5.48 5.56
CA GLN A 131 -1.53 -5.93 5.76
C GLN A 131 -0.87 -6.39 4.46
N MET A 132 -1.62 -7.05 3.57
CA MET A 132 -1.10 -7.47 2.26
C MET A 132 -0.69 -6.26 1.42
N LEU A 133 -1.48 -5.19 1.43
CA LEU A 133 -1.18 -3.94 0.72
C LEU A 133 0.06 -3.27 1.30
N ILE A 134 0.19 -3.22 2.63
CA ILE A 134 1.40 -2.70 3.31
C ILE A 134 2.64 -3.49 2.87
N ASP A 135 2.58 -4.82 2.95
CA ASP A 135 3.72 -5.69 2.62
C ASP A 135 4.11 -5.55 1.15
N ARG A 136 3.11 -5.46 0.26
CA ARG A 136 3.31 -5.25 -1.18
C ARG A 136 4.06 -3.95 -1.44
N ILE A 137 3.61 -2.84 -0.88
CA ILE A 137 4.21 -1.52 -1.12
C ILE A 137 5.59 -1.41 -0.48
N THR A 138 5.76 -1.96 0.73
CA THR A 138 7.07 -2.01 1.39
C THR A 138 8.09 -2.82 0.57
N LYS A 139 7.66 -3.93 -0.05
CA LYS A 139 8.51 -4.75 -0.94
C LYS A 139 8.99 -3.99 -2.18
N LEU A 140 8.29 -2.94 -2.61
CA LEU A 140 8.74 -2.05 -3.68
C LEU A 140 9.87 -1.10 -3.23
N GLY A 141 10.14 -1.03 -1.92
CA GLY A 141 11.13 -0.15 -1.30
C GLY A 141 10.55 1.16 -0.77
N ALA A 142 9.22 1.27 -0.70
CA ALA A 142 8.56 2.43 -0.12
C ALA A 142 8.67 2.44 1.42
N PRO A 143 8.67 3.62 2.05
CA PRO A 143 8.67 3.71 3.50
C PRO A 143 7.34 3.19 4.07
N GLU A 144 7.38 2.67 5.29
CA GLU A 144 6.25 1.96 5.90
C GLU A 144 5.05 2.86 6.18
N ASP A 145 5.27 4.15 6.40
CA ASP A 145 4.22 5.16 6.54
C ASP A 145 3.44 5.38 5.23
N PHE A 146 4.14 5.45 4.09
CA PHE A 146 3.54 5.46 2.77
C PHE A 146 2.76 4.17 2.49
N ALA A 147 3.35 3.01 2.80
CA ALA A 147 2.70 1.73 2.60
C ALA A 147 1.38 1.62 3.40
N TYR A 148 1.39 2.08 4.65
CA TYR A 148 0.21 2.15 5.50
C TYR A 148 -0.85 3.09 4.91
N CYS A 149 -0.48 4.34 4.59
CA CYS A 149 -1.44 5.31 4.08
C CYS A 149 -1.98 4.96 2.70
N PHE A 150 -1.21 4.25 1.89
CA PHE A 150 -1.73 3.63 0.67
C PHE A 150 -2.80 2.60 0.97
N ALA A 151 -2.55 1.65 1.87
CA ALA A 151 -3.52 0.61 2.21
C ALA A 151 -4.83 1.22 2.74
N ASP A 152 -4.71 2.18 3.66
CA ASP A 152 -5.84 2.92 4.22
C ASP A 152 -6.63 3.67 3.12
N ALA A 153 -5.94 4.36 2.21
CA ALA A 153 -6.59 5.09 1.12
C ALA A 153 -7.29 4.18 0.10
N VAL A 154 -6.78 2.98 -0.15
CA VAL A 154 -7.38 2.01 -1.06
C VAL A 154 -8.64 1.40 -0.45
N ILE A 155 -8.62 1.08 0.84
CA ILE A 155 -9.75 0.45 1.55
C ILE A 155 -10.87 1.46 1.85
N HIS A 156 -10.50 2.68 2.26
CA HIS A 156 -11.44 3.71 2.70
C HIS A 156 -11.74 4.78 1.63
N ILE A 157 -11.61 4.43 0.35
CA ILE A 157 -12.01 5.34 -0.73
C ILE A 157 -13.51 5.65 -0.58
N ASN A 158 -13.84 6.92 -0.36
CA ASN A 158 -15.23 7.35 -0.26
C ASN A 158 -15.72 7.69 -1.66
N THR A 159 -16.77 7.03 -2.13
CA THR A 159 -17.39 7.30 -3.44
C THR A 159 -17.96 8.72 -3.56
N ASN A 160 -18.12 9.46 -2.45
CA ASN A 160 -18.47 10.88 -2.49
C ASN A 160 -17.32 11.78 -2.97
N ASP A 161 -16.07 11.32 -2.91
CA ASP A 161 -14.94 12.03 -3.52
C ASP A 161 -15.10 12.06 -5.06
N GLU A 162 -15.67 11.01 -5.66
CA GLU A 162 -15.87 10.89 -7.12
C GLU A 162 -16.72 12.05 -7.69
N TYR A 163 -17.76 12.48 -6.95
CA TYR A 163 -18.59 13.60 -7.37
C TYR A 163 -17.85 14.94 -7.32
N GLN A 164 -17.06 15.19 -6.27
CA GLN A 164 -16.26 16.42 -6.16
C GLN A 164 -15.18 16.48 -7.24
N ILE A 165 -14.61 15.34 -7.60
CA ILE A 165 -13.65 15.21 -8.70
C ILE A 165 -14.30 15.56 -10.04
N ALA A 166 -15.48 14.98 -10.33
CA ALA A 166 -16.22 15.28 -11.56
C ALA A 166 -16.53 16.78 -11.69
N PHE A 167 -16.91 17.44 -10.59
CA PHE A 167 -17.14 18.89 -10.56
C PHE A 167 -15.86 19.70 -10.80
N SER A 168 -14.72 19.31 -10.20
CA SER A 168 -13.45 20.02 -10.39
C SER A 168 -12.95 19.95 -11.84
N PHE A 169 -13.14 18.82 -12.51
CA PHE A 169 -12.79 18.65 -13.92
C PHE A 169 -13.65 19.52 -14.84
N LEU A 170 -14.97 19.58 -14.57
CA LEU A 170 -15.86 20.47 -15.31
C LEU A 170 -15.44 21.94 -15.15
N GLN A 171 -15.01 22.35 -13.95
CA GLN A 171 -14.52 23.70 -13.72
C GLN A 171 -13.21 23.99 -14.47
N ASP A 172 -12.27 23.04 -14.48
CA ASP A 172 -11.00 23.19 -15.19
C ASP A 172 -11.18 23.22 -16.71
N ALA A 173 -12.04 22.34 -17.26
CA ALA A 173 -12.36 22.34 -18.68
C ALA A 173 -13.06 23.64 -19.12
N VAL A 174 -14.00 24.14 -18.31
CA VAL A 174 -14.63 25.45 -18.54
C VAL A 174 -13.59 26.58 -18.50
N LYS A 175 -12.67 26.54 -17.54
CA LYS A 175 -11.63 27.57 -17.39
C LYS A 175 -10.62 27.57 -18.55
N ASN A 176 -10.29 26.40 -19.08
CA ASN A 176 -9.33 26.25 -20.17
C ASN A 176 -9.99 26.33 -21.56
N ASN A 177 -11.31 26.49 -21.62
CA ASN A 177 -12.10 26.47 -22.86
C ASN A 177 -11.94 25.13 -23.63
N ASP A 178 -11.73 24.05 -22.88
CA ASP A 178 -11.62 22.71 -23.42
C ASP A 178 -13.01 22.21 -23.84
N LYS A 179 -13.09 21.57 -25.00
CA LYS A 179 -14.34 20.97 -25.47
C LYS A 179 -14.64 19.73 -24.64
N LEU A 180 -15.55 19.86 -23.68
CA LEU A 180 -16.10 18.73 -22.93
C LEU A 180 -16.84 17.80 -23.91
N ILE A 181 -16.26 16.62 -24.17
CA ILE A 181 -16.97 15.55 -24.85
C ILE A 181 -17.64 14.72 -23.77
N VAL A 182 -18.96 14.90 -23.64
CA VAL A 182 -19.78 14.04 -22.78
C VAL A 182 -19.90 12.69 -23.48
N ALA A 183 -19.25 11.67 -22.93
CA ALA A 183 -19.46 10.29 -23.38
C ALA A 183 -20.91 9.89 -23.05
N ASN A 184 -21.73 9.74 -24.08
CA ASN A 184 -23.09 9.22 -23.94
C ASN A 184 -22.99 7.70 -23.80
N TYR A 185 -23.15 7.19 -22.58
CA TYR A 185 -23.35 5.76 -22.35
C TYR A 185 -24.84 5.46 -22.58
N GLY A 186 -25.16 5.08 -23.81
CA GLY A 186 -26.46 4.54 -24.21
C GLY A 186 -26.48 3.02 -24.16
#